data_AF-A0A2L2XXI9-F1
#
_entry.id   AF-A0A2L2XXI9-F1
#
_cell.length_a   1.000
_cell.length_b   1.000
_cell.length_c   1.000
_cell.angle_alpha   90.00
_cell.angle_beta   90.00
_cell.angle_gamma   90.00
#
_symmetry.space_group_name_H-M   'P 1'
#
loop_
_entity.id
_entity.type
_entity.pdbx_description
1 polymer ?
#
loop_
_entity_poly.entity_id
_entity_poly.type
_entity_poly.pdbx_seq_one_letter_code
_entity_poly.pdbx_strand_id
1 'polypeptide(L)'
;MRYLAALIFVLCAVEIAVAVEYCGKSPCGEGQCCTGSSFHRFCGYLAGEGELCEQPNSDEYYTMACPCEAGLTCLDNNRCERS
;
A
#
# COMPACT_ATOMS: atom_id res chain seq x y z
N MET A 1 12.10 -38.76 -10.45
CA MET A 1 12.83 -37.47 -10.49
C MET A 1 12.13 -36.37 -11.29
N ARG A 2 11.53 -36.65 -12.47
CA ARG A 2 10.88 -35.61 -13.29
C ARG A 2 9.63 -34.96 -12.65
N TYR A 3 8.85 -35.74 -11.91
CA TYR A 3 7.65 -35.27 -11.21
C TYR A 3 7.95 -34.50 -9.91
N LEU A 4 9.09 -34.79 -9.27
CA LEU A 4 9.55 -34.08 -8.07
C LEU A 4 9.96 -32.64 -8.40
N ALA A 5 10.66 -32.44 -9.52
CA ALA A 5 10.99 -31.10 -10.01
C ALA A 5 9.74 -30.28 -10.36
N ALA A 6 8.72 -30.92 -10.94
CA ALA A 6 7.45 -30.27 -11.26
C ALA A 6 6.65 -29.88 -10.00
N LEU A 7 6.65 -30.72 -8.96
CA LEU A 7 5.98 -30.43 -7.68
C LEU A 7 6.64 -29.25 -6.94
N ILE A 8 7.97 -29.16 -6.97
CA ILE A 8 8.70 -28.03 -6.37
C ILE A 8 8.38 -26.71 -7.13
N PHE A 9 8.29 -26.77 -8.46
CA PHE A 9 7.94 -25.59 -9.28
C PHE A 9 6.51 -25.10 -9.02
N VAL A 10 5.56 -26.00 -8.80
CA VAL A 10 4.17 -25.65 -8.45
C VAL A 10 4.08 -25.07 -7.03
N LEU A 11 4.86 -25.58 -6.07
CA LEU A 11 4.90 -25.05 -4.70
C LEU A 11 5.48 -23.63 -4.63
N CYS A 12 6.51 -23.31 -5.43
CA CYS A 12 7.08 -21.95 -5.46
C CYS A 12 6.16 -20.90 -6.12
N ALA A 13 5.18 -21.31 -6.92
CA ALA A 13 4.26 -20.38 -7.60
C ALA A 13 3.09 -19.91 -6.71
N VAL A 14 2.91 -20.49 -5.52
CA VAL A 14 1.79 -20.22 -4.60
C VAL A 14 2.16 -19.16 -3.53
N GLU A 15 3.28 -18.46 -3.67
CA GLU A 15 3.71 -17.40 -2.74
C GLU A 15 3.42 -15.97 -3.25
N ILE A 16 2.46 -15.81 -4.17
CA ILE A 16 1.91 -14.49 -4.54
C ILE A 16 0.46 -14.42 -4.09
N ALA A 17 0.17 -14.85 -2.87
CA ALA A 17 -1.02 -14.42 -2.19
C ALA A 17 -0.75 -12.97 -1.75
N VAL A 18 -1.30 -12.00 -2.48
CA VAL A 18 -1.31 -10.59 -2.09
C VAL A 18 -2.04 -10.52 -0.75
N ALA A 19 -1.30 -10.63 0.35
CA ALA A 19 -1.84 -10.53 1.68
C ALA A 19 -2.28 -9.08 1.85
N VAL A 20 -3.58 -8.85 1.78
CA VAL A 20 -4.17 -7.57 2.19
C VAL A 20 -3.90 -7.46 3.69
N GLU A 21 -2.83 -6.74 4.03
CA GLU A 21 -2.46 -6.52 5.41
C GLU A 21 -3.44 -5.52 6.02
N TYR A 22 -4.31 -6.00 6.89
CA TYR A 22 -5.28 -5.15 7.57
C TYR A 22 -4.58 -4.30 8.64
N CYS A 23 -4.84 -3.00 8.62
CA CYS A 23 -4.24 -2.05 9.55
C CYS A 23 -5.26 -1.46 10.52
N GLY A 24 -4.78 -0.76 11.55
CA GLY A 24 -5.61 -0.04 12.53
C GLY A 24 -5.26 -0.32 14.00
N LYS A 25 -4.57 -1.43 14.28
CA LYS A 25 -3.89 -1.68 15.57
C LYS A 25 -2.38 -1.86 15.41
N SER A 26 -1.97 -2.44 14.29
CA SER A 26 -0.57 -2.56 13.89
C SER A 26 -0.22 -1.44 12.91
N PRO A 27 1.00 -0.87 13.00
CA PRO A 27 1.51 0.03 11.99
C PRO A 27 1.78 -0.73 10.68
N CYS A 28 1.64 -0.04 9.54
CA CYS A 28 2.05 -0.55 8.24
C CYS A 28 3.58 -0.50 8.08
N GLY A 29 4.10 -1.22 7.09
CA GLY A 29 5.53 -1.22 6.76
C GLY A 29 6.04 0.14 6.26
N GLU A 30 7.37 0.23 6.10
CA GLU A 30 7.98 1.43 5.49
C GLU A 30 7.45 1.66 4.07
N GLY A 31 7.20 2.93 3.73
CA GLY A 31 6.63 3.30 2.44
C GLY A 31 5.15 2.93 2.28
N GLN A 32 4.45 2.60 3.36
CA GLN A 32 3.03 2.31 3.38
C GLN A 32 2.27 3.18 4.38
N CYS A 33 0.97 3.34 4.13
CA CYS A 33 0.03 4.00 5.02
C CYS A 33 -1.18 3.11 5.29
N CYS A 34 -1.90 3.38 6.39
CA CYS A 34 -3.17 2.74 6.65
C CYS A 34 -4.30 3.48 5.93
N THR A 35 -4.90 2.84 4.93
CA THR A 35 -5.95 3.45 4.10
C THR A 35 -7.23 2.61 4.02
N GLY A 36 -8.35 3.24 3.69
CA GLY A 36 -9.64 2.61 3.46
C GLY A 36 -10.71 3.03 4.45
N SER A 37 -11.89 2.42 4.33
CA SER A 37 -13.03 2.76 5.18
C SER A 37 -12.81 2.32 6.63
N SER A 38 -13.57 2.93 7.57
CA SER A 38 -13.50 2.56 9.00
C SER A 38 -13.73 1.06 9.29
N PHE A 39 -14.43 0.34 8.40
CA PHE A 39 -14.74 -1.08 8.55
C PHE A 39 -13.78 -2.00 7.78
N HIS A 40 -13.03 -1.47 6.81
CA HIS A 40 -12.11 -2.21 5.95
C HIS A 40 -10.90 -1.33 5.67
N ARG A 41 -9.92 -1.43 6.57
CA ARG A 41 -8.63 -0.72 6.48
C ARG A 41 -7.54 -1.69 6.09
N PHE A 42 -6.64 -1.25 5.22
CA PHE A 42 -5.52 -2.04 4.76
C PHE A 42 -4.29 -1.17 4.53
N CYS A 43 -3.12 -1.78 4.54
CA CYS A 43 -1.88 -1.12 4.18
C CYS A 43 -1.82 -0.89 2.68
N GLY A 44 -1.79 0.38 2.27
CA GLY A 44 -1.54 0.81 0.90
C GLY A 44 -0.15 1.44 0.79
N TYR A 45 0.45 1.42 -0.39
CA TYR A 45 1.71 2.12 -0.62
C TYR A 45 1.49 3.64 -0.69
N LEU A 46 2.52 4.40 -0.32
CA LEU A 46 2.55 5.85 -0.54
C LEU A 46 2.34 6.18 -2.02
N ALA A 47 1.65 7.29 -2.30
CA ALA A 47 1.30 7.71 -3.64
C ALA A 47 2.50 8.29 -4.40
N GLY A 48 2.74 7.80 -5.61
CA GLY A 48 3.79 8.29 -6.51
C GLY A 48 3.37 9.51 -7.33
N GLU A 49 4.28 10.02 -8.15
CA GLU A 49 4.05 11.20 -8.99
C GLU A 49 2.81 11.03 -9.90
N GLY A 50 1.91 12.00 -9.84
CA GLY A 50 0.65 12.03 -10.59
C GLY A 50 -0.47 11.17 -9.99
N GLU A 51 -0.20 10.33 -8.99
CA GLU A 51 -1.22 9.51 -8.34
C GLU A 51 -2.13 10.34 -7.42
N LEU A 52 -3.30 9.79 -7.12
CA LEU A 52 -4.21 10.41 -6.16
C LEU A 52 -3.62 10.32 -4.75
N CYS A 53 -3.76 11.40 -4.00
CA CYS A 53 -3.29 11.47 -2.62
C CYS A 53 -4.32 12.13 -1.71
N GLU A 54 -4.15 11.88 -0.42
CA GLU A 54 -4.84 12.61 0.64
C GLU A 54 -3.80 13.40 1.43
N GLN A 55 -4.17 14.61 1.87
CA GLN A 55 -3.24 15.45 2.63
C GLN A 55 -2.83 14.75 3.94
N PRO A 56 -1.54 14.85 4.35
CA PRO A 56 -1.09 14.27 5.61
C PRO A 56 -1.91 14.80 6.80
N ASN A 57 -2.35 13.89 7.67
CA ASN A 57 -3.11 14.23 8.87
C ASN A 57 -2.45 13.67 10.14
N SER A 58 -2.89 14.15 11.31
CA SER A 58 -2.32 13.78 12.61
C SER A 58 -2.57 12.34 13.02
N ASP A 59 -3.59 11.71 12.45
CA ASP A 59 -4.10 10.42 12.90
C ASP A 59 -3.53 9.26 12.06
N GLU A 60 -2.68 9.58 11.06
CA GLU A 60 -2.10 8.66 10.07
C GLU A 60 -3.13 7.73 9.41
N TYR A 61 -4.38 8.21 9.34
CA TYR A 61 -5.52 7.47 8.83
C TYR A 61 -6.03 8.14 7.58
N TYR A 62 -6.04 7.39 6.47
CA TYR A 62 -6.42 7.92 5.17
C TYR A 62 -7.66 7.20 4.66
N THR A 63 -8.65 7.92 4.15
CA THR A 63 -9.91 7.31 3.74
C THR A 63 -9.93 7.02 2.25
N MET A 64 -9.26 7.85 1.46
CA MET A 64 -9.32 7.83 0.00
C MET A 64 -8.04 7.30 -0.63
N ALA A 65 -6.89 7.79 -0.20
CA ALA A 65 -5.59 7.45 -0.78
C ALA A 65 -4.47 7.71 0.23
N CYS A 66 -3.34 7.02 0.09
CA CYS A 66 -2.17 7.32 0.91
C CYS A 66 -1.57 8.70 0.60
N PRO A 67 -0.82 9.29 1.54
CA PRO A 67 -0.07 10.51 1.27
C PRO A 67 1.06 10.21 0.26
N CYS A 68 1.63 11.27 -0.30
CA CYS A 68 2.68 11.14 -1.29
C CYS A 68 3.97 10.55 -0.71
N GLU A 69 4.75 9.86 -1.54
CA GLU A 69 6.10 9.45 -1.21
C GLU A 69 7.03 10.67 -0.96
N ALA A 70 8.17 10.41 -0.31
CA ALA A 70 9.10 11.46 0.06
C ALA A 70 9.60 12.25 -1.16
N GLY A 71 9.60 13.59 -1.05
CA GLY A 71 10.00 14.49 -2.13
C GLY A 71 8.87 14.87 -3.10
N LEU A 72 7.65 14.42 -2.84
CA LEU A 72 6.43 14.87 -3.51
C LEU A 72 5.52 15.59 -2.51
N THR A 73 4.69 16.48 -3.02
CA THR A 73 3.66 17.19 -2.25
C THR A 73 2.29 16.89 -2.82
N CYS A 74 1.32 16.61 -1.94
CA CYS A 74 -0.07 16.48 -2.32
C CYS A 74 -0.66 17.88 -2.54
N LEU A 75 -0.92 18.25 -3.79
CA LEU A 75 -1.49 19.57 -4.13
C LEU A 75 -3.01 19.59 -3.94
N ASP A 76 -3.62 20.77 -4.08
CA ASP A 76 -5.07 20.98 -3.95
C ASP A 76 -5.91 20.20 -4.99
N ASN A 77 -5.27 19.70 -6.06
CA ASN A 77 -5.90 18.80 -7.04
C ASN A 77 -5.92 17.33 -6.58
N ASN A 78 -5.51 17.04 -5.34
CA ASN A 78 -5.32 15.70 -4.77
C ASN A 78 -4.38 14.83 -5.59
N ARG A 79 -3.34 15.41 -6.20
CA ARG A 79 -2.29 14.68 -6.89
C ARG A 79 -0.92 14.99 -6.31
N CYS A 80 -0.07 13.97 -6.35
CA CYS A 80 1.33 14.12 -5.98
C CYS A 80 2.12 14.77 -7.10
N GLU A 81 2.78 15.89 -6.81
CA GLU A 81 3.67 16.56 -7.74
C GLU A 81 4.99 16.90 -7.03
N ARG A 82 6.08 16.98 -7.80
CA ARG A 82 7.39 17.34 -7.25
C ARG A 82 7.38 18.82 -6.85
N SER A 83 7.63 19.07 -5.57
CA SER A 83 7.80 20.40 -4.99
C SER A 83 9.11 21.06 -5.40
#